data_AF-A0A7Y2SLU4-F1
#
_entry.id   AF-A0A7Y2SLU4-F1
#
_cell.length_a   1.000
_cell.length_b   1.000
_cell.length_c   1.000
_cell.angle_alpha   90.00
_cell.angle_beta   90.00
_cell.angle_gamma   90.00
#
_symmetry.space_group_name_H-M   'P 1'
#
loop_
_entity.id
_entity.type
_entity.pdbx_description
1 polymer ?
#
loop_
_entity_poly.entity_id
_entity_poly.type
_entity_poly.pdbx_seq_one_letter_code
_entity_poly.pdbx_strand_id
1 'polypeptide(L)'
;MSDTTLELALRRLADQLKSRSQSQAASAAAGVAAEAADAAAAEVDVHATLRQFVHGVGPLYVAKTKNPDQYVDWAEIKNKPTSFPGTGGFDPAELEIDGDQITTGTVPINRLPVAADGVADPLKLVRSDDGRLNAAPVAVVITGEALAAGDFVRMANTSGTARAWRADATLFANAAIGFVASSAGIGETAMIYSGGENVHCQLAGATVADLGLTVFLNTTPGRIGRLPPSGTGQLLQPLGTVTAIHSSTVVSVLVRYEFRFQL
;
A
#
# COMPACT_ATOMS: atom_id res chain seq x y z
N MET A 1 -48.11 20.32 103.51
CA MET A 1 -46.90 19.82 102.82
C MET A 1 -45.87 20.93 102.92
N SER A 2 -44.68 20.67 103.47
CA SER A 2 -43.65 21.71 103.59
C SER A 2 -43.11 22.09 102.21
N ASP A 3 -42.80 23.38 101.99
CA ASP A 3 -42.23 23.90 100.74
C ASP A 3 -41.02 23.09 100.23
N THR A 4 -40.26 22.50 101.16
CA THR A 4 -39.12 21.62 100.88
C THR A 4 -39.49 20.35 100.11
N THR A 5 -40.71 19.82 100.28
CA THR A 5 -41.16 18.61 99.57
C THR A 5 -41.51 18.94 98.12
N LEU A 6 -42.13 20.10 97.88
CA LEU A 6 -42.49 20.57 96.54
C LEU A 6 -41.24 20.94 95.74
N GLU A 7 -40.28 21.63 96.38
CA GLU A 7 -39.00 21.96 95.76
C GLU A 7 -38.21 20.70 95.34
N LEU A 8 -38.17 19.68 96.20
CA LEU A 8 -37.52 18.41 95.88
C LEU A 8 -38.22 17.68 94.73
N ALA A 9 -39.55 17.73 94.67
CA ALA A 9 -40.33 17.15 93.58
C ALA A 9 -40.06 17.87 92.24
N LEU A 10 -39.98 19.21 92.24
CA LEU A 10 -39.64 20.02 91.07
C LEU A 10 -38.23 19.74 90.55
N ARG A 11 -37.22 19.62 91.44
CA ARG A 11 -35.85 19.26 91.05
C ARG A 11 -35.80 17.87 90.41
N ARG A 12 -36.47 16.89 91.01
CA ARG A 12 -36.58 15.53 90.43
C ARG A 12 -37.26 15.55 89.06
N LEU A 13 -38.32 16.33 88.89
CA LEU A 13 -38.99 16.47 87.59
C LEU A 13 -38.06 17.12 86.56
N ALA A 14 -37.31 18.16 86.91
CA ALA A 14 -36.35 18.80 86.02
C ALA A 14 -35.24 17.84 85.58
N ASP A 15 -34.70 17.03 86.50
CA ASP A 15 -33.70 16.00 86.18
C ASP A 15 -34.28 14.89 85.28
N GLN A 16 -35.52 14.48 85.53
CA GLN A 16 -36.24 13.52 84.68
C GLN A 16 -36.50 14.08 83.28
N LEU A 17 -36.88 15.34 83.15
CA LEU A 17 -37.08 15.99 81.84
C LEU A 17 -35.75 16.10 81.08
N LYS A 18 -34.67 16.51 81.76
CA LYS A 18 -33.33 16.61 81.15
C LYS A 18 -32.80 15.27 80.66
N SER A 19 -32.94 14.22 81.46
CA SER A 19 -32.52 12.86 81.08
C SER A 19 -33.36 12.29 79.93
N ARG A 20 -34.68 12.54 79.94
CA ARG A 20 -35.57 12.17 78.81
C ARG A 20 -35.22 12.92 77.54
N SER A 21 -35.01 14.23 77.60
CA SER A 21 -34.67 15.03 76.41
C SER A 21 -33.31 14.60 75.83
N GLN A 22 -32.33 14.31 76.67
CA GLN A 22 -31.03 13.77 76.24
C GLN A 22 -31.18 12.40 75.58
N SER A 23 -31.98 11.50 76.15
CA SER A 23 -32.22 10.17 75.60
C SER A 23 -32.97 10.23 74.26
N GLN A 24 -33.98 11.10 74.16
CA GLN A 24 -34.73 11.34 72.91
C GLN A 24 -33.83 11.93 71.83
N ALA A 25 -32.99 12.91 72.17
CA ALA A 25 -32.04 13.50 71.22
C ALA A 25 -31.02 12.47 70.74
N ALA A 26 -30.49 11.63 71.63
CA ALA A 26 -29.57 10.55 71.26
C ALA A 26 -30.24 9.51 70.36
N SER A 27 -31.48 9.11 70.67
CA SER A 27 -32.24 8.17 69.84
C SER A 27 -32.57 8.75 68.46
N ALA A 28 -32.91 10.03 68.37
CA ALA A 28 -33.17 10.70 67.10
C ALA A 28 -31.90 10.80 66.26
N ALA A 29 -30.77 11.19 66.87
CA ALA A 29 -29.48 11.25 66.18
C ALA A 29 -29.03 9.87 65.68
N ALA A 30 -29.21 8.82 66.48
CA ALA A 30 -28.91 7.45 66.08
C ALA A 30 -29.81 6.99 64.91
N GLY A 31 -31.10 7.34 64.93
CA GLY A 31 -32.02 7.03 63.83
C GLY A 31 -31.61 7.68 62.51
N VAL A 32 -31.28 8.98 62.53
CA VAL A 32 -30.80 9.70 61.34
C VAL A 32 -29.48 9.13 60.83
N ALA A 33 -28.56 8.77 61.74
CA ALA A 33 -27.29 8.15 61.35
C ALA A 33 -27.48 6.78 60.70
N ALA A 34 -28.41 5.96 61.21
CA ALA A 34 -28.74 4.67 60.62
C ALA A 34 -29.37 4.83 59.23
N GLU A 35 -30.34 5.74 59.08
CA GLU A 35 -30.98 6.02 57.79
C GLU A 35 -29.96 6.53 56.75
N ALA A 36 -29.04 7.40 57.15
CA ALA A 36 -27.96 7.86 56.28
C ALA A 36 -27.00 6.73 55.88
N ALA A 37 -26.70 5.81 56.81
CA ALA A 37 -25.86 4.65 56.52
C ALA A 37 -26.55 3.68 55.55
N ASP A 38 -27.84 3.42 55.74
CA ASP A 38 -28.64 2.57 54.86
C ASP A 38 -28.77 3.19 53.46
N ALA A 39 -28.99 4.50 53.37
CA ALA A 39 -29.04 5.22 52.09
C ALA A 39 -27.69 5.16 51.35
N ALA A 40 -26.58 5.39 52.07
CA ALA A 40 -25.24 5.30 51.48
C ALA A 40 -24.92 3.86 51.01
N ALA A 41 -25.29 2.85 51.79
CA ALA A 41 -25.12 1.44 51.40
C ALA A 41 -25.93 1.12 50.13
N ALA A 42 -27.18 1.59 50.05
CA ALA A 42 -28.02 1.41 48.87
C ALA A 42 -27.42 2.07 47.61
N GLU A 43 -26.87 3.28 47.72
CA GLU A 43 -26.20 3.94 46.60
C GLU A 43 -24.94 3.19 46.14
N VAL A 44 -24.14 2.68 47.09
CA VAL A 44 -22.96 1.86 46.78
C VAL A 44 -23.36 0.57 46.07
N ASP A 45 -24.44 -0.09 46.51
CA ASP A 45 -24.94 -1.30 45.86
C ASP A 45 -25.44 -1.01 44.43
N VAL A 46 -26.17 0.08 44.23
CA VAL A 46 -26.57 0.53 42.88
C VAL A 46 -25.33 0.79 42.02
N HIS A 47 -24.34 1.54 42.52
CA HIS A 47 -23.09 1.83 41.79
C HIS A 47 -22.29 0.56 41.47
N ALA A 48 -22.27 -0.42 42.37
CA ALA A 48 -21.61 -1.70 42.17
C ALA A 48 -22.23 -2.48 41.01
N THR A 49 -23.55 -2.42 40.86
CA THR A 49 -24.30 -3.14 39.80
C THR A 49 -24.26 -2.46 38.42
N LEU A 50 -24.06 -1.14 38.36
CA LEU A 50 -23.93 -0.41 37.09
C LEU A 50 -22.72 -0.89 36.29
N ARG A 51 -22.93 -1.10 34.98
CA ARG A 51 -21.92 -1.64 34.03
C ARG A 51 -21.53 -0.68 32.89
N GLN A 52 -22.27 0.41 32.74
CA GLN A 52 -22.10 1.46 31.73
C GLN A 52 -22.48 2.81 32.36
N PHE A 53 -22.03 3.92 31.78
CA PHE A 53 -22.29 5.28 32.29
C PHE A 53 -21.77 5.55 33.70
N VAL A 54 -20.77 4.78 34.15
CA VAL A 54 -20.12 4.96 35.45
C VAL A 54 -18.86 5.80 35.24
N HIS A 55 -18.55 6.73 36.16
CA HIS A 55 -17.32 7.53 36.13
C HIS A 55 -17.11 8.41 34.88
N GLY A 56 -18.18 8.83 34.20
CA GLY A 56 -18.10 9.80 33.10
C GLY A 56 -17.62 9.24 31.76
N VAL A 57 -17.42 7.92 31.63
CA VAL A 57 -16.92 7.28 30.40
C VAL A 57 -18.00 7.00 29.34
N GLY A 58 -19.20 7.59 29.47
CA GLY A 58 -20.28 7.43 28.50
C GLY A 58 -20.77 5.97 28.36
N PRO A 59 -21.09 5.49 27.13
CA PRO A 59 -21.60 4.14 26.91
C PRO A 59 -20.51 3.04 26.99
N LEU A 60 -19.26 3.41 27.28
CA LEU A 60 -18.15 2.47 27.34
C LEU A 60 -18.27 1.53 28.55
N TYR A 61 -17.86 0.28 28.36
CA TYR A 61 -17.79 -0.72 29.42
C TYR A 61 -16.63 -0.40 30.36
N VAL A 62 -16.91 -0.32 31.67
CA VAL A 62 -15.88 -0.13 32.69
C VAL A 62 -15.43 -1.49 33.19
N ALA A 63 -14.15 -1.79 32.99
CA ALA A 63 -13.56 -2.96 33.59
C ALA A 63 -13.23 -2.69 35.06
N LYS A 64 -13.81 -3.47 35.96
CA LYS A 64 -13.54 -3.40 37.41
C LYS A 64 -12.62 -4.57 37.77
N THR A 65 -11.35 -4.28 38.04
CA THR A 65 -10.43 -5.27 38.65
C THR A 65 -10.53 -5.21 40.17
N LYS A 66 -10.35 -6.35 40.85
CA LYS A 66 -10.28 -6.43 42.31
C LYS A 66 -8.92 -6.00 42.86
N ASN A 67 -7.92 -5.84 41.99
CA ASN A 67 -6.56 -5.49 42.37
C ASN A 67 -6.09 -4.26 41.57
N PRO A 68 -5.81 -3.11 42.22
CA PRO A 68 -5.40 -1.88 41.53
C PRO A 68 -4.05 -2.01 40.81
N ASP A 69 -3.21 -2.98 41.20
CA ASP A 69 -1.88 -3.19 40.63
C ASP A 69 -1.86 -4.20 39.48
N GLN A 70 -3.02 -4.77 39.14
CA GLN A 70 -3.15 -5.74 38.07
C GLN A 70 -3.76 -5.05 36.84
N TYR A 71 -3.12 -5.22 35.68
CA TYR A 71 -3.77 -4.92 34.41
C TYR A 71 -5.08 -5.69 34.32
N VAL A 72 -6.14 -5.02 33.89
CA VAL A 72 -7.45 -5.62 33.68
C VAL A 72 -7.30 -6.85 32.77
N ASP A 73 -7.62 -8.04 33.29
CA ASP A 73 -7.72 -9.23 32.46
C ASP A 73 -8.99 -9.13 31.60
N TRP A 74 -8.83 -9.39 30.30
CA TRP A 74 -9.96 -9.44 29.37
C TRP A 74 -11.06 -10.40 29.83
N ALA A 75 -10.71 -11.49 30.52
CA ALA A 75 -11.66 -12.44 31.09
C ALA A 75 -12.53 -11.85 32.21
N GLU A 76 -12.05 -10.80 32.90
CA GLU A 76 -12.75 -10.15 34.01
C GLU A 76 -13.77 -9.10 33.53
N ILE A 77 -13.73 -8.71 32.26
CA ILE A 77 -14.66 -7.74 31.66
C ILE A 77 -16.03 -8.41 31.43
N LYS A 78 -16.99 -8.13 32.32
CA LYS A 78 -18.36 -8.64 32.19
C LYS A 78 -19.08 -8.01 30.99
N ASN A 79 -19.83 -8.83 30.25
CA ASN A 79 -20.56 -8.45 29.03
C ASN A 79 -19.65 -7.99 27.87
N LYS A 80 -18.37 -8.38 27.86
CA LYS A 80 -17.51 -8.22 26.68
C LYS A 80 -18.15 -8.92 25.46
N PRO A 81 -17.97 -8.38 24.24
CA PRO A 81 -18.30 -9.11 23.03
C PRO A 81 -17.63 -10.49 23.09
N THR A 82 -18.35 -11.55 22.73
CA THR A 82 -17.79 -12.91 22.66
C THR A 82 -16.63 -13.00 21.66
N SER A 83 -16.54 -12.01 20.76
CA SER A 83 -15.44 -11.80 19.82
C SER A 83 -15.10 -10.30 19.74
N PHE A 84 -14.14 -9.88 20.55
CA PHE A 84 -13.11 -8.94 20.10
C PHE A 84 -11.92 -9.84 19.75
N PRO A 85 -11.24 -9.64 18.61
CA PRO A 85 -10.72 -10.72 17.76
C PRO A 85 -9.96 -11.75 18.59
N GLY A 86 -10.53 -12.96 18.67
CA GLY A 86 -9.85 -14.15 19.19
C GLY A 86 -9.52 -14.17 20.68
N THR A 87 -9.63 -15.34 21.28
CA THR A 87 -9.07 -15.69 22.59
C THR A 87 -7.54 -15.87 22.55
N GLY A 88 -6.84 -15.04 21.80
CA GLY A 88 -5.40 -14.91 21.82
C GLY A 88 -5.09 -13.47 22.20
N GLY A 89 -4.08 -13.24 23.05
CA GLY A 89 -3.51 -11.88 23.13
C GLY A 89 -3.14 -11.39 21.73
N PHE A 90 -2.98 -10.08 21.55
CA PHE A 90 -2.39 -9.53 20.33
C PHE A 90 -1.11 -10.30 20.04
N ASP A 91 -1.15 -11.22 19.07
CA ASP A 91 0.04 -11.88 18.57
C ASP A 91 0.66 -10.88 17.60
N PRO A 92 1.87 -10.35 17.87
CA PRO A 92 2.55 -9.47 16.91
C PRO A 92 2.77 -10.14 15.54
N ALA A 93 2.68 -11.47 15.46
CA ALA A 93 2.68 -12.21 14.20
C ALA A 93 1.37 -12.05 13.39
N GLU A 94 0.25 -11.69 14.00
CA GLU A 94 -0.98 -11.31 13.27
C GLU A 94 -0.93 -9.86 12.75
N LEU A 95 0.05 -9.05 13.20
CA LEU A 95 0.40 -7.74 12.64
C LEU A 95 1.43 -7.84 11.50
N GLU A 96 1.98 -9.03 11.27
CA GLU A 96 2.73 -9.30 10.06
C GLU A 96 1.72 -9.39 8.91
N ILE A 97 1.63 -8.32 8.12
CA ILE A 97 0.80 -8.32 6.92
C ILE A 97 1.43 -9.34 5.96
N ASP A 98 0.90 -10.56 6.00
CA ASP A 98 1.20 -11.56 4.99
C ASP A 98 0.74 -11.02 3.62
N GLY A 99 1.48 -11.33 2.56
CA GLY A 99 1.16 -10.83 1.21
C GLY A 99 -0.28 -11.18 0.79
N ASP A 100 -0.82 -12.26 1.34
CA ASP A 100 -2.19 -12.73 1.13
C ASP A 100 -3.25 -11.82 1.79
N GLN A 101 -2.93 -11.12 2.87
CA GLN A 101 -3.82 -10.15 3.53
C GLN A 101 -3.97 -8.83 2.76
N ILE A 102 -3.01 -8.49 1.90
CA ILE A 102 -3.17 -7.40 0.93
C ILE A 102 -4.30 -7.71 -0.05
N THR A 103 -4.57 -8.99 -0.32
CA THR A 103 -5.56 -9.39 -1.34
C THR A 103 -6.98 -9.59 -0.81
N THR A 104 -7.17 -9.77 0.51
CA THR A 104 -8.46 -10.19 1.09
C THR A 104 -9.19 -9.16 1.94
N GLY A 105 -8.65 -7.95 2.16
CA GLY A 105 -9.35 -6.94 2.97
C GLY A 105 -9.00 -5.47 2.70
N THR A 106 -7.86 -5.18 2.08
CA THR A 106 -7.39 -3.80 1.90
C THR A 106 -7.47 -3.44 0.42
N VAL A 107 -8.61 -2.89 -0.01
CA VAL A 107 -8.93 -2.50 -1.40
C VAL A 107 -8.61 -3.61 -2.42
N PRO A 108 -9.60 -4.41 -2.86
CA PRO A 108 -9.40 -5.36 -3.95
C PRO A 108 -8.61 -4.70 -5.07
N ILE A 109 -7.59 -5.36 -5.63
CA ILE A 109 -6.76 -4.79 -6.70
C ILE A 109 -7.62 -4.29 -7.87
N ASN A 110 -8.80 -4.89 -8.03
CA ASN A 110 -9.87 -4.59 -8.99
C ASN A 110 -10.54 -3.22 -8.74
N ARG A 111 -10.41 -2.66 -7.53
CA ARG A 111 -10.89 -1.33 -7.12
C ARG A 111 -9.82 -0.26 -7.19
N LEU A 112 -8.54 -0.64 -7.24
CA LEU A 112 -7.52 0.32 -7.63
C LEU A 112 -7.78 0.67 -9.10
N PRO A 113 -7.91 1.96 -9.44
CA PRO A 113 -8.13 2.38 -10.82
C PRO A 113 -6.83 2.07 -11.56
N VAL A 114 -6.69 0.87 -12.10
CA VAL A 114 -5.47 0.40 -12.78
C VAL A 114 -5.73 0.45 -14.28
N ALA A 115 -4.84 1.08 -15.02
CA ALA A 115 -4.93 1.11 -16.47
C ALA A 115 -4.71 -0.28 -17.05
N ALA A 116 -5.44 -0.62 -18.11
CA ALA A 116 -5.05 -1.76 -18.94
C ALA A 116 -3.68 -1.49 -19.58
N ASP A 117 -2.95 -2.55 -19.89
CA ASP A 117 -1.62 -2.44 -20.50
C ASP A 117 -1.67 -1.56 -21.77
N GLY A 118 -0.71 -0.64 -21.90
CA GLY A 118 -0.62 0.32 -23.01
C GLY A 118 -1.64 1.46 -22.99
N VAL A 119 -2.55 1.54 -22.00
CA VAL A 119 -3.57 2.60 -21.93
C VAL A 119 -3.12 3.74 -21.02
N ALA A 120 -3.03 4.95 -21.57
CA ALA A 120 -2.78 6.18 -20.82
C ALA A 120 -4.08 6.76 -20.26
N ASP A 121 -4.24 6.75 -18.93
CA ASP A 121 -5.38 7.33 -18.22
C ASP A 121 -4.86 8.10 -16.99
N PRO A 122 -5.06 9.43 -16.91
CA PRO A 122 -4.50 10.27 -15.85
C PRO A 122 -5.12 10.01 -14.48
N LEU A 123 -6.22 9.26 -14.40
CA LEU A 123 -6.90 8.90 -13.16
C LEU A 123 -6.57 7.47 -12.70
N LYS A 124 -5.67 6.78 -13.40
CA LYS A 124 -5.33 5.38 -13.13
C LYS A 124 -3.85 5.17 -12.84
N LEU A 125 -3.58 4.22 -11.96
CA LEU A 125 -2.26 3.68 -11.68
C LEU A 125 -1.80 2.79 -12.84
N VAL A 126 -0.50 2.84 -13.12
CA VAL A 126 0.16 2.04 -14.14
C VAL A 126 0.57 0.70 -13.52
N ARG A 127 0.32 -0.42 -14.20
CA ARG A 127 0.70 -1.76 -13.69
C ARG A 127 2.22 -1.92 -13.67
N SER A 128 2.73 -2.75 -12.76
CA SER A 128 4.17 -3.04 -12.68
C SER A 128 4.73 -3.76 -13.91
N ASP A 129 3.88 -4.44 -14.68
CA ASP A 129 4.21 -5.13 -15.93
C ASP A 129 3.83 -4.32 -17.19
N ASP A 130 3.36 -3.07 -17.02
CA ASP A 130 3.01 -2.19 -18.13
C ASP A 130 4.28 -1.66 -18.80
N GLY A 131 4.37 -1.89 -20.12
CA GLY A 131 5.53 -1.54 -20.95
C GLY A 131 6.00 -0.09 -20.83
N ARG A 132 5.15 0.83 -20.36
CA ARG A 132 5.50 2.24 -20.15
C ARG A 132 6.48 2.46 -18.99
N LEU A 133 6.47 1.61 -17.96
CA LEU A 133 7.35 1.78 -16.78
C LEU A 133 8.80 1.35 -17.05
N ASN A 134 8.98 0.43 -17.99
CA ASN A 134 10.25 -0.17 -18.41
C ASN A 134 10.72 0.34 -19.79
N ALA A 135 9.88 1.07 -20.52
CA ALA A 135 10.20 1.61 -21.84
C ALA A 135 9.43 2.91 -22.11
N ALA A 136 9.79 4.01 -21.43
CA ALA A 136 9.30 5.32 -21.85
C ALA A 136 9.81 5.59 -23.29
N PRO A 137 8.93 5.82 -24.28
CA PRO A 137 9.38 6.18 -25.62
C PRO A 137 10.13 7.50 -25.53
N VAL A 138 11.35 7.54 -26.03
CA VAL A 138 12.22 8.72 -25.97
C VAL A 138 11.76 9.77 -26.98
N ALA A 139 11.09 9.37 -28.05
CA ALA A 139 10.58 10.29 -29.03
C ALA A 139 9.31 9.77 -29.72
N VAL A 140 8.39 10.68 -29.98
CA VAL A 140 7.23 10.49 -30.85
C VAL A 140 7.52 11.27 -32.13
N VAL A 141 7.72 10.57 -33.25
CA VAL A 141 8.27 11.15 -34.49
C VAL A 141 7.51 10.65 -35.70
N ILE A 142 7.38 11.49 -36.72
CA ILE A 142 6.85 11.11 -38.02
C ILE A 142 7.83 10.19 -38.74
N THR A 143 7.36 9.11 -39.35
CA THR A 143 8.20 8.21 -40.12
C THR A 143 8.56 8.78 -41.50
N GLY A 144 9.78 8.52 -41.94
CA GLY A 144 10.24 8.82 -43.31
C GLY A 144 10.03 7.66 -44.28
N GLU A 145 9.87 6.45 -43.76
CA GLU A 145 9.55 5.23 -44.50
C GLU A 145 8.61 4.34 -43.68
N ALA A 146 8.04 3.30 -44.28
CA ALA A 146 7.25 2.33 -43.53
C ALA A 146 8.15 1.51 -42.58
N LEU A 147 7.77 1.47 -41.31
CA LEU A 147 8.48 0.74 -40.24
C LEU A 147 7.64 -0.46 -39.80
N ALA A 148 8.30 -1.59 -39.60
CA ALA A 148 7.70 -2.78 -39.00
C ALA A 148 8.04 -2.86 -37.51
N ALA A 149 7.19 -3.51 -36.72
CA ALA A 149 7.50 -3.81 -35.33
C ALA A 149 8.82 -4.56 -35.21
N GLY A 150 9.69 -4.10 -34.31
CA GLY A 150 11.03 -4.63 -34.10
C GLY A 150 12.13 -4.00 -34.95
N ASP A 151 11.80 -3.11 -35.90
CA ASP A 151 12.81 -2.39 -36.68
C ASP A 151 13.64 -1.46 -35.77
N PHE A 152 14.97 -1.55 -35.91
CA PHE A 152 15.87 -0.54 -35.34
C PHE A 152 15.88 0.70 -36.22
N VAL A 153 15.86 1.88 -35.61
CA VAL A 153 15.67 3.15 -36.30
C VAL A 153 16.78 4.15 -36.02
N ARG A 154 17.00 5.01 -37.00
CA ARG A 154 17.82 6.22 -36.95
C ARG A 154 16.93 7.44 -37.12
N MET A 155 17.48 8.61 -36.77
CA MET A 155 16.84 9.90 -37.03
C MET A 155 17.53 10.59 -38.19
N ALA A 156 16.76 11.01 -39.18
CA ALA A 156 17.24 11.77 -40.32
C ALA A 156 16.46 13.08 -40.43
N ASN A 157 17.15 14.18 -40.71
CA ASN A 157 16.48 15.42 -41.06
C ASN A 157 16.03 15.33 -42.52
N THR A 158 14.74 15.54 -42.77
CA THR A 158 14.15 15.66 -44.10
C THR A 158 13.47 17.02 -44.20
N SER A 159 14.06 17.94 -44.96
CA SER A 159 13.53 19.30 -45.20
C SER A 159 13.22 20.08 -43.92
N GLY A 160 14.10 20.01 -42.91
CA GLY A 160 13.95 20.71 -41.63
C GLY A 160 13.15 19.94 -40.58
N THR A 161 12.56 18.79 -40.92
CA THR A 161 11.80 17.95 -39.98
C THR A 161 12.53 16.65 -39.70
N ALA A 162 12.73 16.32 -38.42
CA ALA A 162 13.29 15.04 -38.03
C ALA A 162 12.28 13.91 -38.33
N ARG A 163 12.74 12.87 -39.01
CA ARG A 163 11.95 11.69 -39.36
C ARG A 163 12.66 10.41 -38.97
N ALA A 164 11.88 9.42 -38.57
CA ALA A 164 12.40 8.08 -38.26
C ALA A 164 12.58 7.27 -39.54
N TRP A 165 13.76 6.67 -39.70
CA TRP A 165 14.10 5.76 -40.80
C TRP A 165 14.71 4.50 -40.21
N ARG A 166 14.68 3.38 -40.94
CA ARG A 166 15.41 2.17 -40.57
C ARG A 166 16.90 2.48 -40.48
N ALA A 167 17.51 2.02 -39.40
CA ALA A 167 18.95 2.07 -39.19
C ALA A 167 19.63 0.94 -39.94
N ASP A 168 20.86 1.14 -40.37
CA ASP A 168 21.66 0.11 -41.04
C ASP A 168 23.15 0.35 -40.81
N ALA A 169 23.94 -0.70 -40.95
CA ALA A 169 25.37 -0.64 -40.69
C ALA A 169 26.22 -0.22 -41.89
N THR A 170 25.63 0.19 -43.02
CA THR A 170 26.42 0.53 -44.23
C THR A 170 27.19 1.83 -44.07
N LEU A 171 26.70 2.76 -43.26
CA LEU A 171 27.29 4.08 -43.02
C LEU A 171 27.22 4.45 -41.54
N PHE A 172 28.25 5.12 -41.04
CA PHE A 172 28.30 5.61 -39.66
C PHE A 172 27.11 6.53 -39.30
N ALA A 173 26.63 7.33 -40.25
CA ALA A 173 25.48 8.22 -40.08
C ALA A 173 24.14 7.48 -39.90
N ASN A 174 24.10 6.18 -40.17
CA ASN A 174 22.88 5.37 -40.10
C ASN A 174 22.75 4.57 -38.79
N ALA A 175 23.49 4.96 -37.76
CA ALA A 175 23.46 4.32 -36.44
C ALA A 175 22.06 4.24 -35.84
N ALA A 176 21.77 3.09 -35.21
CA ALA A 176 20.52 2.87 -34.50
C ALA A 176 20.51 3.70 -33.21
N ILE A 177 19.43 4.45 -33.00
CA ILE A 177 19.19 5.24 -31.78
C ILE A 177 18.09 4.65 -30.90
N GLY A 178 17.29 3.75 -31.47
CA GLY A 178 16.13 3.16 -30.83
C GLY A 178 15.49 2.09 -31.71
N PHE A 179 14.36 1.57 -31.27
CA PHE A 179 13.53 0.64 -32.03
C PHE A 179 12.06 1.04 -31.94
N VAL A 180 11.23 0.46 -32.83
CA VAL A 180 9.77 0.60 -32.79
C VAL A 180 9.13 -0.69 -32.27
N ALA A 181 8.16 -0.57 -31.36
CA ALA A 181 7.41 -1.72 -30.84
C ALA A 181 6.19 -2.09 -31.71
N SER A 182 5.72 -1.16 -32.55
CA SER A 182 4.58 -1.33 -33.45
C SER A 182 4.92 -0.87 -34.86
N SER A 183 4.20 -1.40 -35.86
CA SER A 183 4.34 -0.94 -37.23
C SER A 183 3.76 0.46 -37.42
N ALA A 184 4.36 1.23 -38.33
CA ALA A 184 3.89 2.55 -38.72
C ALA A 184 4.06 2.71 -40.23
N GLY A 185 3.02 3.21 -40.90
CA GLY A 185 3.07 3.58 -42.32
C GLY A 185 4.01 4.75 -42.57
N ILE A 186 4.26 5.10 -43.83
CA ILE A 186 5.04 6.29 -44.17
C ILE A 186 4.28 7.57 -43.81
N GLY A 187 4.94 8.53 -43.15
CA GLY A 187 4.32 9.77 -42.72
C GLY A 187 3.41 9.63 -41.50
N GLU A 188 3.28 8.42 -40.95
CA GLU A 188 2.57 8.16 -39.70
C GLU A 188 3.44 8.49 -38.50
N THR A 189 2.81 8.62 -37.34
CA THR A 189 3.53 8.82 -36.08
C THR A 189 3.97 7.48 -35.50
N ALA A 190 5.25 7.36 -35.14
CA ALA A 190 5.82 6.20 -34.47
C ALA A 190 6.42 6.57 -33.12
N MET A 191 6.33 5.63 -32.16
CA MET A 191 7.00 5.72 -30.87
C MET A 191 8.36 5.04 -30.93
N ILE A 192 9.42 5.75 -30.56
CA ILE A 192 10.79 5.26 -30.57
C ILE A 192 11.28 4.99 -29.15
N TYR A 193 11.72 3.77 -28.91
CA TYR A 193 12.26 3.32 -27.61
C TYR A 193 13.80 3.25 -27.69
N SER A 194 14.50 4.00 -26.84
CA SER A 194 15.98 4.02 -26.83
C SER A 194 16.61 2.88 -26.02
N GLY A 195 15.80 2.05 -25.37
CA GLY A 195 16.23 0.98 -24.49
C GLY A 195 15.03 0.13 -24.07
N GLY A 196 15.31 -0.96 -23.36
CA GLY A 196 14.31 -1.96 -22.98
C GLY A 196 14.38 -3.21 -23.86
N GLU A 197 13.38 -4.09 -23.72
CA GLU A 197 13.33 -5.34 -24.48
C GLU A 197 12.57 -5.15 -25.79
N ASN A 198 13.24 -5.35 -26.92
CA ASN A 198 12.61 -5.41 -28.23
C ASN A 198 12.26 -6.86 -28.55
N VAL A 199 10.98 -7.22 -28.37
CA VAL A 199 10.45 -8.59 -28.52
C VAL A 199 10.17 -9.02 -29.96
N HIS A 200 10.39 -8.13 -30.95
CA HIS A 200 10.06 -8.36 -32.36
C HIS A 200 11.28 -8.33 -33.29
N CYS A 201 12.49 -8.43 -32.74
CA CYS A 201 13.72 -8.38 -33.53
C CYS A 201 13.76 -9.50 -34.56
N GLN A 202 14.03 -9.13 -35.81
CA GLN A 202 14.15 -10.10 -36.90
C GLN A 202 15.59 -10.62 -37.00
N LEU A 203 15.78 -11.91 -36.70
CA LEU A 203 17.04 -12.62 -36.83
C LEU A 203 16.82 -13.93 -37.59
N ALA A 204 17.26 -13.98 -38.85
CA ALA A 204 17.07 -15.18 -39.68
C ALA A 204 17.86 -16.39 -39.13
N GLY A 205 17.20 -17.54 -39.10
CA GLY A 205 17.77 -18.81 -38.62
C GLY A 205 18.05 -18.83 -37.12
N ALA A 206 17.28 -18.11 -36.31
CA ALA A 206 17.39 -18.10 -34.85
C ALA A 206 17.27 -19.52 -34.26
N THR A 207 18.18 -19.84 -33.35
CA THR A 207 18.23 -21.13 -32.62
C THR A 207 18.40 -20.89 -31.13
N VAL A 208 18.15 -21.91 -30.31
CA VAL A 208 18.29 -21.82 -28.85
C VAL A 208 19.73 -21.50 -28.42
N ALA A 209 20.73 -21.83 -29.24
CA ALA A 209 22.13 -21.50 -28.98
C ALA A 209 22.43 -19.98 -29.06
N ASP A 210 21.53 -19.19 -29.66
CA ASP A 210 21.69 -17.73 -29.75
C ASP A 210 21.30 -17.01 -28.44
N LEU A 211 20.72 -17.69 -27.44
CA LEU A 211 20.40 -17.09 -26.15
C LEU A 211 21.66 -16.58 -25.46
N GLY A 212 21.63 -15.33 -24.98
CA GLY A 212 22.78 -14.68 -24.35
C GLY A 212 23.82 -14.15 -25.34
N LEU A 213 23.63 -14.32 -26.66
CA LEU A 213 24.53 -13.79 -27.68
C LEU A 213 24.31 -12.29 -27.90
N THR A 214 25.41 -11.54 -28.01
CA THR A 214 25.37 -10.12 -28.40
C THR A 214 25.13 -9.99 -29.89
N VAL A 215 24.13 -9.20 -30.26
CA VAL A 215 23.75 -8.95 -31.66
C VAL A 215 24.16 -7.56 -32.11
N PHE A 216 24.43 -7.42 -33.39
CA PHE A 216 24.93 -6.21 -34.01
C PHE A 216 23.93 -5.65 -35.02
N LEU A 217 24.02 -4.35 -35.31
CA LEU A 217 23.28 -3.74 -36.41
C LEU A 217 23.70 -4.37 -37.75
N ASN A 218 22.72 -4.77 -38.55
CA ASN A 218 22.95 -5.41 -39.84
C ASN A 218 23.08 -4.36 -40.96
N THR A 219 23.74 -4.70 -42.06
CA THR A 219 23.73 -3.89 -43.29
C THR A 219 22.36 -3.94 -43.98
N THR A 220 21.52 -4.93 -43.66
CA THR A 220 20.10 -4.94 -44.00
C THR A 220 19.34 -3.97 -43.11
N PRO A 221 18.64 -2.95 -43.65
CA PRO A 221 17.99 -1.92 -42.84
C PRO A 221 16.97 -2.46 -41.83
N GLY A 222 17.06 -1.96 -40.60
CA GLY A 222 16.20 -2.26 -39.47
C GLY A 222 16.45 -3.62 -38.82
N ARG A 223 17.43 -4.41 -39.31
CA ARG A 223 17.68 -5.79 -38.89
C ARG A 223 18.90 -5.91 -37.99
N ILE A 224 18.96 -7.05 -37.30
CA ILE A 224 20.09 -7.45 -36.48
C ILE A 224 20.88 -8.57 -37.15
N GLY A 225 22.12 -8.77 -36.71
CA GLY A 225 23.01 -9.84 -37.17
C GLY A 225 23.80 -10.44 -36.01
N ARG A 226 24.19 -11.72 -36.16
CA ARG A 226 25.06 -12.43 -35.20
C ARG A 226 26.51 -11.99 -35.30
N LEU A 227 26.93 -11.65 -36.51
CA LEU A 227 28.30 -11.27 -36.81
C LEU A 227 28.35 -9.75 -36.97
N PRO A 228 29.39 -9.10 -36.43
CA PRO A 228 29.61 -7.70 -36.69
C PRO A 228 29.84 -7.48 -38.20
N PRO A 229 29.36 -6.37 -38.77
CA PRO A 229 29.78 -5.87 -40.07
C PRO A 229 31.32 -5.78 -40.13
N SER A 230 31.92 -6.00 -41.30
CA SER A 230 33.39 -6.09 -41.46
C SER A 230 33.93 -5.33 -42.69
N GLY A 231 33.07 -4.69 -43.48
CA GLY A 231 33.48 -3.88 -44.61
C GLY A 231 34.06 -2.53 -44.17
N THR A 232 35.06 -2.03 -44.89
CA THR A 232 35.60 -0.69 -44.67
C THR A 232 34.53 0.38 -44.77
N GLY A 233 34.49 1.30 -43.82
CA GLY A 233 33.50 2.38 -43.72
C GLY A 233 32.18 1.97 -43.08
N GLN A 234 31.98 0.67 -42.79
CA GLN A 234 30.78 0.19 -42.11
C GLN A 234 30.80 0.53 -40.62
N LEU A 235 29.61 0.56 -40.05
CA LEU A 235 29.38 0.83 -38.63
C LEU A 235 29.36 -0.48 -37.84
N LEU A 236 30.25 -0.60 -36.86
CA LEU A 236 30.16 -1.62 -35.83
C LEU A 236 29.37 -1.03 -34.64
N GLN A 237 28.16 -1.54 -34.45
CA GLN A 237 27.29 -1.18 -33.35
C GLN A 237 26.65 -2.43 -32.74
N PRO A 238 27.05 -2.84 -31.52
CA PRO A 238 26.27 -3.79 -30.74
C PRO A 238 24.95 -3.14 -30.32
N LEU A 239 23.87 -3.90 -30.44
CA LEU A 239 22.52 -3.42 -30.12
C LEU A 239 22.03 -3.95 -28.76
N GLY A 240 22.53 -5.10 -28.34
CA GLY A 240 22.12 -5.73 -27.10
C GLY A 240 22.32 -7.25 -27.12
N THR A 241 21.67 -7.92 -26.18
CA THR A 241 21.80 -9.37 -25.98
C THR A 241 20.46 -10.06 -26.18
N VAL A 242 20.48 -11.23 -26.81
CA VAL A 242 19.27 -12.04 -27.02
C VAL A 242 18.80 -12.63 -25.70
N THR A 243 17.54 -12.39 -25.34
CA THR A 243 16.91 -12.87 -24.09
C THR A 243 15.93 -14.01 -24.32
N ALA A 244 15.30 -14.08 -25.50
CA ALA A 244 14.34 -15.13 -25.84
C ALA A 244 14.32 -15.42 -27.35
N ILE A 245 13.96 -16.66 -27.71
CA ILE A 245 13.72 -17.08 -29.10
C ILE A 245 12.24 -17.41 -29.24
N HIS A 246 11.53 -16.69 -30.12
CA HIS A 246 10.10 -16.91 -30.36
C HIS A 246 9.85 -17.81 -31.57
N SER A 247 10.72 -17.71 -32.58
CA SER A 247 10.69 -18.55 -33.78
C SER A 247 12.07 -18.56 -34.45
N SER A 248 12.21 -19.28 -35.56
CA SER A 248 13.44 -19.27 -36.37
C SER A 248 13.75 -17.91 -37.02
N THR A 249 12.87 -16.91 -36.90
CA THR A 249 13.09 -15.57 -37.48
C THR A 249 12.89 -14.43 -36.49
N VAL A 250 12.33 -14.68 -35.30
CA VAL A 250 11.96 -13.64 -34.33
C VAL A 250 12.54 -13.93 -32.96
N VAL A 251 13.20 -12.94 -32.38
CA VAL A 251 13.87 -13.02 -31.08
C VAL A 251 13.56 -11.79 -30.23
N SER A 252 13.67 -11.92 -28.91
CA SER A 252 13.75 -10.78 -28.00
C SER A 252 15.20 -10.36 -27.80
N VAL A 253 15.45 -9.05 -27.84
CA VAL A 253 16.75 -8.46 -27.52
C VAL A 253 16.59 -7.44 -26.41
N LEU A 254 17.35 -7.61 -25.34
CA LEU A 254 17.52 -6.55 -24.35
C LEU A 254 18.45 -5.49 -24.93
N VAL A 255 17.87 -4.38 -25.37
CA VAL A 255 18.58 -3.31 -26.06
C VAL A 255 19.42 -2.51 -25.07
N ARG A 256 20.72 -2.46 -25.33
CA ARG A 256 21.71 -1.65 -24.62
C ARG A 256 22.71 -1.13 -25.64
N TYR A 257 22.68 0.18 -25.88
CA TYR A 257 23.65 0.83 -26.74
C TYR A 257 24.93 1.08 -25.94
N GLU A 258 25.94 0.22 -26.11
CA GLU A 258 27.19 0.32 -25.36
C GLU A 258 28.22 1.23 -26.04
N PHE A 259 28.47 1.03 -27.34
CA PHE A 259 29.49 1.76 -28.10
C PHE A 259 29.23 1.69 -29.60
N ARG A 260 29.89 2.58 -30.36
CA ARG A 260 29.82 2.65 -31.84
C ARG A 260 31.20 2.93 -32.40
N PHE A 261 31.64 2.15 -33.38
CA PHE A 261 32.93 2.33 -34.06
C PHE A 261 32.75 2.32 -35.58
N GLN A 262 33.55 3.11 -36.27
CA GLN A 262 33.70 3.03 -37.71
C GLN A 262 34.88 2.11 -38.03
N LEU A 263 34.68 1.19 -38.98
CA LEU A 263 35.69 0.24 -39.43
C LEU A 263 36.52 0.77 -40.61
#